data_AF-A0AAW7Z6P8-F1
#
_entry.id   AF-A0AAW7Z6P8-F1
#
_cell.length_a   1.000
_cell.length_b   1.000
_cell.length_c   1.000
_cell.angle_alpha   90.00
_cell.angle_beta   90.00
_cell.angle_gamma   90.00
#
_symmetry.space_group_name_H-M   'P 1'
#
loop_
_entity.id
_entity.type
_entity.pdbx_description
1 polymer ?
#
loop_
_entity_poly.entity_id
_entity_poly.type
_entity_poly.pdbx_seq_one_letter_code
_entity_poly.pdbx_strand_id
1 'polypeptide(L)'
;MTDQTPPAQQLEFFEIPSPCIGVCESGVRGYCKGCYRSREERLYWLKIDDGTRRKIIGACQRRKQAALSRARRQNEKPIEVREPSQINMFDVPFETIDKA
;
A
#
# COMPACT_ATOMS: atom_id res chain seq x y z
N MET A 1 7.95 -41.12 -41.73
CA MET A 1 8.70 -40.12 -40.93
C MET A 1 7.65 -39.31 -40.20
N THR A 2 7.55 -39.45 -38.89
CA THR A 2 6.46 -38.88 -38.07
C THR A 2 6.62 -37.36 -37.99
N ASP A 3 5.70 -36.63 -38.62
CA ASP A 3 5.61 -35.17 -38.55
C ASP A 3 5.08 -34.79 -37.16
N GLN A 4 5.99 -34.45 -36.25
CA GLN A 4 5.66 -33.91 -34.94
C GLN A 4 5.35 -32.42 -35.11
N THR A 5 4.12 -32.12 -35.51
CA THR A 5 3.60 -30.75 -35.43
C THR A 5 3.53 -30.36 -33.94
N PRO A 6 4.32 -29.38 -33.47
CA PRO A 6 4.28 -28.97 -32.08
C PRO A 6 2.87 -28.44 -31.76
N PRO A 7 2.30 -28.76 -30.58
CA PRO A 7 0.97 -28.28 -30.22
C PRO A 7 1.01 -26.75 -30.28
N ALA A 8 0.21 -26.18 -31.18
CA ALA A 8 0.06 -24.75 -31.31
C ALA A 8 -0.24 -24.19 -29.93
N GLN A 9 0.73 -23.45 -29.37
CA GLN A 9 0.50 -22.68 -28.16
C GLN A 9 -0.68 -21.78 -28.47
N GLN A 10 -1.81 -22.03 -27.80
CA GLN A 10 -3.01 -21.22 -27.92
C GLN A 10 -2.61 -19.79 -27.57
N LEU A 11 -2.31 -19.00 -28.60
CA LEU A 11 -1.92 -17.61 -28.46
C LEU A 11 -3.20 -16.88 -28.06
N GLU A 12 -3.44 -16.82 -26.76
CA GLU A 12 -4.49 -15.98 -26.21
C GLU A 12 -4.11 -14.52 -26.47
N PHE A 13 -4.66 -13.99 -27.57
CA PHE A 13 -4.56 -12.59 -28.03
C PHE A 13 -5.34 -11.62 -27.14
N PHE A 14 -5.40 -11.87 -25.83
CA PHE A 14 -6.01 -10.92 -24.91
C PHE A 14 -5.00 -9.82 -24.61
N GLU A 15 -5.34 -8.60 -25.04
CA GLU A 15 -4.57 -7.41 -24.74
C GLU A 15 -4.41 -7.26 -23.22
N ILE A 16 -3.18 -7.08 -22.76
CA ILE A 16 -2.91 -6.90 -21.34
C ILE A 16 -3.28 -5.47 -20.94
N PRO A 17 -4.31 -5.27 -20.10
CA PRO A 17 -4.73 -3.94 -19.72
C PRO A 17 -3.67 -3.26 -18.87
N SER A 18 -3.47 -1.96 -19.08
CA SER A 18 -2.53 -1.19 -18.28
C SER A 18 -3.11 -0.94 -16.87
N PRO A 19 -2.32 -1.08 -15.79
CA PRO A 19 -2.78 -0.83 -14.43
C PRO A 19 -2.83 0.68 -14.07
N CYS A 20 -2.82 1.58 -15.07
CA CYS A 20 -2.74 3.02 -14.85
C CYS A 20 -4.13 3.58 -14.50
N ILE A 21 -4.18 4.47 -13.49
CA ILE A 21 -5.42 5.16 -13.08
C ILE A 21 -5.43 6.65 -13.50
N GLY A 22 -4.54 7.05 -14.41
CA GLY A 22 -4.40 8.46 -14.84
C GLY A 22 -3.66 9.37 -13.85
N VAL A 23 -3.26 8.87 -12.68
CA VAL A 23 -2.50 9.64 -11.68
C VAL A 23 -1.04 9.19 -11.66
N CYS A 24 -0.13 10.12 -11.92
CA CYS A 24 1.31 9.87 -11.98
C CYS A 24 2.07 10.68 -10.92
N GLU A 25 1.97 10.24 -9.66
CA GLU A 25 2.64 10.90 -8.54
C GLU A 25 3.68 9.96 -7.90
N SER A 26 4.87 10.49 -7.61
CA SER A 26 5.95 9.75 -6.96
C SER A 26 5.64 9.52 -5.48
N GLY A 27 5.60 8.26 -5.06
CA GLY A 27 5.48 7.87 -3.66
C GLY A 27 6.82 7.76 -2.93
N VAL A 28 6.75 7.57 -1.60
CA VAL A 28 7.89 7.51 -0.67
C VAL A 28 8.95 6.42 -0.95
N ARG A 29 8.65 5.47 -1.84
CA ARG A 29 9.54 4.35 -2.19
C ARG A 29 9.89 4.31 -3.69
N GLY A 30 9.69 5.40 -4.42
CA GLY A 30 9.96 5.47 -5.86
C GLY A 30 8.92 4.77 -6.74
N TYR A 31 7.81 4.31 -6.15
CA TYR A 31 6.66 3.76 -6.87
C TYR A 31 5.57 4.82 -7.04
N CYS A 32 4.81 4.72 -8.14
CA CYS A 32 3.65 5.57 -8.37
C CYS A 32 2.58 5.34 -7.29
N LYS A 33 2.00 6.41 -6.72
CA LYS A 33 0.94 6.30 -5.69
C LYS A 33 -0.33 5.61 -6.21
N GLY A 34 -0.64 5.76 -7.49
CA GLY A 34 -1.83 5.19 -8.11
C GLY A 34 -1.64 3.76 -8.61
N CYS A 35 -0.72 3.57 -9.56
CA CYS A 35 -0.52 2.29 -10.23
C CYS A 35 0.58 1.40 -9.62
N TYR A 36 1.34 1.90 -8.64
CA TYR A 36 2.42 1.16 -7.95
C TYR A 36 3.56 0.66 -8.86
N ARG A 37 3.65 1.20 -10.08
CA ARG A 37 4.75 0.98 -11.01
C ARG A 37 5.99 1.77 -10.60
N SER A 38 7.16 1.21 -10.82
CA SER A 38 8.43 1.93 -10.73
C SER A 38 8.58 2.95 -11.87
N ARG A 39 9.62 3.80 -11.81
CA ARG A 39 9.92 4.74 -12.89
C ARG A 39 10.30 4.01 -14.18
N GLU A 40 11.13 2.97 -14.09
CA GLU A 40 11.55 2.15 -15.23
C GLU A 40 10.38 1.40 -15.85
N GLU A 41 9.53 0.79 -15.02
CA GLU A 41 8.34 0.06 -15.47
C GLU A 41 7.35 0.96 -16.23
N ARG A 42 7.33 2.27 -15.94
CA ARG A 42 6.54 3.27 -16.70
C ARG A 42 7.22 3.62 -18.01
N LEU A 43 8.51 3.92 -17.97
CA LEU A 43 9.30 4.33 -19.13
C LEU A 43 9.31 3.25 -20.24
N TYR A 44 9.41 1.98 -19.85
CA TYR A 44 9.57 0.87 -20.78
C TYR A 44 8.29 0.08 -21.04
N TRP A 45 7.11 0.52 -20.57
CA TRP A 45 5.87 -0.26 -20.68
C TRP A 45 5.53 -0.69 -22.11
N LEU A 46 5.69 0.21 -23.07
CA LEU A 46 5.42 -0.05 -24.49
C LEU A 46 6.49 -0.93 -25.15
N LYS A 47 7.68 -1.05 -24.54
CA LYS A 47 8.85 -1.74 -25.10
C LYS A 47 9.05 -3.16 -24.54
N ILE A 48 8.26 -3.57 -23.55
CA ILE A 48 8.39 -4.90 -22.92
C ILE A 48 7.39 -5.91 -23.48
N ASP A 49 7.78 -7.18 -23.42
CA ASP A 49 6.97 -8.34 -23.79
C ASP A 49 5.76 -8.55 -22.85
N ASP A 50 4.71 -9.17 -23.37
CA ASP A 50 3.47 -9.45 -22.66
C ASP A 50 3.65 -10.33 -21.41
N GLY A 51 4.55 -11.31 -21.46
CA GLY A 51 4.93 -12.09 -20.28
C GLY A 51 5.50 -11.20 -19.17
N THR A 52 6.30 -10.20 -19.53
CA THR A 52 6.85 -9.22 -18.59
C THR A 52 5.77 -8.25 -18.10
N ARG A 53 4.84 -7.86 -18.97
CA ARG A 53 3.69 -7.00 -18.59
C ARG A 53 2.85 -7.66 -17.48
N ARG A 54 2.52 -8.96 -17.62
CA ARG A 54 1.80 -9.72 -16.58
C ARG A 54 2.56 -9.76 -15.26
N LYS A 55 3.87 -10.00 -15.31
CA LYS A 55 4.73 -10.00 -14.10
C LYS A 55 4.71 -8.66 -13.39
N ILE A 56 4.79 -7.56 -14.14
CA ILE A 56 4.74 -6.20 -13.56
C ILE A 56 3.37 -5.93 -12.94
N ILE A 57 2.28 -6.31 -13.59
CA ILE A 57 0.93 -6.15 -13.03
C ILE A 57 0.81 -6.90 -11.70
N GLY A 58 1.25 -8.16 -11.65
CA GLY A 58 1.28 -8.94 -10.41
C GLY A 58 2.14 -8.29 -9.32
N ALA A 59 3.30 -7.73 -9.68
CA ALA A 59 4.13 -6.99 -8.74
C ALA A 59 3.45 -5.72 -8.22
N CYS A 60 2.76 -4.97 -9.09
CA CYS A 60 2.01 -3.77 -8.72
C CYS A 60 0.88 -4.09 -7.74
N GLN A 61 0.14 -5.19 -7.97
CA GLN A 61 -0.90 -5.65 -7.05
C GLN A 61 -0.33 -6.00 -5.67
N ARG A 62 0.78 -6.75 -5.60
CA ARG A 62 1.46 -7.06 -4.34
C ARG A 62 1.92 -5.80 -3.61
N ARG A 63 2.52 -4.85 -4.32
CA ARG A 63 2.96 -3.56 -3.75
C ARG A 63 1.78 -2.75 -3.23
N LYS A 64 0.66 -2.72 -3.95
CA LYS A 64 -0.59 -2.06 -3.54
C LYS A 64 -1.15 -2.66 -2.24
N GLN A 65 -1.25 -3.99 -2.18
CA GLN A 65 -1.71 -4.69 -0.96
C GLN A 65 -0.80 -4.41 0.23
N ALA A 66 0.51 -4.43 0.03
CA ALA A 66 1.48 -4.12 1.08
C ALA A 66 1.41 -2.65 1.54
N ALA A 67 1.12 -1.70 0.64
CA ALA A 67 0.91 -0.30 1.01
C ALA A 67 -0.37 -0.11 1.82
N LEU A 68 -1.47 -0.75 1.41
CA LEU A 68 -2.75 -0.72 2.12
C LEU A 68 -2.65 -1.31 3.53
N SER A 69 -1.97 -2.46 3.69
CA SER A 69 -1.80 -3.08 5.01
C SER A 69 -0.96 -2.22 5.96
N ARG A 70 0.09 -1.54 5.45
CA ARG A 70 0.88 -0.58 6.23
C ARG A 70 0.04 0.63 6.64
N ALA A 71 -0.76 1.17 5.72
CA ALA A 71 -1.63 2.30 6.00
C ALA A 71 -2.64 1.97 7.10
N ARG A 72 -3.24 0.77 7.06
CA ARG A 72 -4.15 0.29 8.13
C ARG A 72 -3.46 0.25 9.50
N ARG A 73 -2.28 -0.38 9.58
CA ARG A 73 -1.50 -0.44 10.83
C ARG A 73 -1.10 0.93 11.38
N GLN A 74 -0.86 1.91 10.50
CA GLN A 74 -0.54 3.28 10.91
C GLN A 74 -1.76 4.04 11.42
N ASN A 75 -2.95 3.70 10.94
CA ASN A 75 -4.21 4.28 11.39
C ASN A 75 -4.69 3.67 12.71
N GLU A 76 -4.30 2.42 13.00
CA GLU A 76 -4.56 1.73 14.28
C GLU A 76 -3.61 2.15 15.41
N LYS A 77 -2.78 3.19 15.23
CA LYS A 77 -1.98 3.72 16.34
C LYS A 77 -2.92 4.07 17.50
N PRO A 78 -2.65 3.60 18.73
CA PRO A 78 -3.52 3.84 19.85
C PRO A 78 -3.71 5.34 20.00
N ILE A 79 -4.96 5.78 20.06
CA ILE A 79 -5.32 7.08 20.62
C ILE A 79 -4.62 7.12 21.99
N GLU A 80 -3.63 8.00 22.16
CA GLU A 80 -3.07 8.28 23.48
C GLU A 80 -4.25 8.75 24.34
N VAL A 81 -4.76 7.85 25.17
CA VAL A 81 -5.67 8.20 26.25
C VAL A 81 -4.83 9.08 27.16
N ARG A 82 -4.99 10.39 27.01
CA ARG A 82 -4.47 11.36 27.97
C ARG A 82 -5.17 11.05 29.28
N GLU A 83 -4.49 10.29 30.13
CA GLU A 83 -4.91 10.02 31.50
C GLU A 83 -5.42 11.33 32.11
N PRO A 84 -6.69 11.41 32.56
CA PRO A 84 -7.13 12.56 33.30
C PRO A 84 -6.20 12.64 34.50
N SER A 85 -5.37 13.68 34.53
CA SER A 85 -4.40 13.95 35.58
C SER A 85 -5.05 13.63 36.91
N GLN A 86 -4.59 12.55 37.56
CA GLN A 86 -5.04 12.19 38.89
C GLN A 86 -4.78 13.41 39.76
N ILE A 87 -5.85 14.10 40.13
CA ILE A 87 -5.77 15.13 41.16
C ILE A 87 -5.36 14.36 42.41
N ASN A 88 -4.16 14.63 42.92
CA ASN A 88 -3.66 13.96 44.11
C ASN A 88 -4.60 14.28 45.26
N MET A 89 -5.15 13.23 45.88
CA MET A 89 -6.04 13.31 47.04
C MET A 89 -5.38 13.97 48.27
N PHE A 90 -4.08 14.28 48.20
CA PHE A 90 -3.30 14.96 49.23
C PHE A 90 -3.22 16.48 49.06
N ASP A 91 -3.72 17.05 47.96
CA ASP A 91 -3.71 18.52 47.72
C ASP A 91 -4.94 19.24 48.30
N VAL A 92 -5.64 18.66 49.28
CA VAL A 92 -6.72 19.35 50.01
C VAL A 92 -6.10 20.09 51.21
N PRO A 93 -6.09 21.43 51.25
CA PRO A 93 -5.54 22.16 52.39
C PRO A 93 -6.43 21.92 53.61
N PHE A 94 -5.89 21.26 54.63
CA PHE A 94 -6.51 21.04 55.93
C PHE A 94 -6.46 22.33 56.76
N GLU A 95 -7.23 23.36 56.43
CA GLU A 95 -7.40 24.51 57.33
C GLU A 95 -8.77 25.17 57.15
N THR A 96 -9.87 24.55 57.63
CA THR A 96 -11.03 25.25 58.24
C THR A 96 -12.09 24.28 58.74
N ILE A 97 -11.79 23.51 59.78
CA ILE A 97 -12.83 22.94 60.66
C ILE A 97 -12.33 23.08 62.09
N ASP A 98 -12.40 24.30 62.63
CA ASP A 98 -12.56 24.56 64.07
C ASP A 98 -12.69 26.08 64.25
N LYS A 99 -13.94 26.57 64.23
CA LYS A 99 -14.46 27.75 64.95
C LYS A 99 -15.88 28.07 64.48
N ALA A 100 -16.87 27.47 65.15
CA ALA A 100 -18.15 28.08 65.49
C ALA A 100 -18.73 27.32 66.68
#